data_AF-A0A354JVK2-F1
#
_entry.id   AF-A0A354JVK2-F1
#
_cell.length_a   1.000
_cell.length_b   1.000
_cell.length_c   1.000
_cell.angle_alpha   90.00
_cell.angle_beta   90.00
_cell.angle_gamma   90.00
#
_symmetry.space_group_name_H-M   'P 1'
#
loop_
_entity.id
_entity.type
_entity.pdbx_description
1 polymer ?
#
loop_
_entity_poly.entity_id
_entity_poly.type
_entity_poly.pdbx_seq_one_letter_code
_entity_poly.pdbx_strand_id
1 'polypeptide(L)' 'SNDMRVQQIGNLYLCGDGISEVTEELPPLSPRVGICASMQANEVLGILLNLNI' A
#
# COMPACT_ATOMS: atom_id res chain seq x y z
N SER A 1 -7.08 -5.35 13.43
CA SER A 1 -6.87 -6.29 12.33
C SER A 1 -5.66 -5.85 11.52
N ASN A 2 -4.94 -6.77 10.87
CA ASN A 2 -3.83 -6.48 9.96
C ASN A 2 -4.34 -6.40 8.51
N ASP A 3 -5.46 -5.73 8.30
CA ASP A 3 -6.08 -5.63 6.98
C ASP A 3 -5.26 -4.71 6.08
N MET A 4 -5.04 -5.12 4.84
CA MET A 4 -4.44 -4.27 3.82
C MET A 4 -5.46 -3.21 3.41
N ARG A 5 -5.08 -1.93 3.47
CA ARG A 5 -5.96 -0.81 3.13
C ARG A 5 -5.21 0.34 2.48
N VAL A 6 -5.97 1.22 1.84
CA VAL A 6 -5.52 2.55 1.42
C VAL A 6 -6.15 3.57 2.35
N GLN A 7 -5.34 4.52 2.83
CA GLN A 7 -5.82 5.67 3.60
C GLN A 7 -5.31 6.95 2.94
N GLN A 8 -6.24 7.81 2.52
CA GLN A 8 -5.92 9.13 2.00
C GLN A 8 -5.85 10.16 3.16
N ILE A 9 -4.78 10.94 3.17
CA ILE A 9 -4.54 12.03 4.14
C ILE A 9 -4.13 13.26 3.33
N GLY A 10 -5.12 14.05 2.91
CA GLY A 10 -4.90 15.16 1.98
C GLY A 10 -4.39 14.65 0.63
N ASN A 11 -3.17 15.00 0.26
CA ASN A 11 -2.49 14.54 -0.97
C ASN A 11 -1.59 13.30 -0.75
N LEU A 12 -1.58 12.72 0.45
CA LEU A 12 -0.83 11.51 0.78
C LEU A 12 -1.75 10.28 0.70
N TYR A 13 -1.29 9.22 0.03
CA TYR A 13 -1.99 7.94 -0.05
C TYR A 13 -1.13 6.86 0.63
N LEU A 14 -1.58 6.39 1.79
CA LEU A 14 -0.91 5.36 2.57
C LEU A 14 -1.49 3.99 2.24
N CYS A 15 -0.69 3.13 1.60
CA CYS A 15 -1.04 1.75 1.31
C CYS A 15 -0.33 0.82 2.30
N GLY A 16 -1.03 -0.22 2.75
CA GLY A 16 -0.44 -1.25 3.61
C GLY A 16 -1.35 -1.62 4.77
N ASP A 17 -0.79 -2.29 5.77
CA ASP A 17 -1.50 -2.65 6.99
C ASP A 17 -1.20 -1.73 8.18
N GLY A 18 -0.21 -0.86 8.03
CA GLY A 18 0.21 0.11 9.04
C GLY A 18 0.76 -0.51 10.33
N ILE A 19 1.10 -1.80 10.34
CA ILE A 19 1.61 -2.49 11.54
C ILE A 19 2.81 -3.40 11.28
N SER A 20 2.99 -3.91 10.05
CA SER A 20 4.10 -4.79 9.72
C SER A 20 5.32 -3.99 9.30
N GLU A 21 6.49 -4.32 9.86
CA GLU A 21 7.78 -3.75 9.50
C GLU A 21 8.69 -4.83 8.89
N VAL A 22 9.66 -4.42 8.07
CA VAL A 22 10.68 -5.32 7.55
C VAL A 22 11.64 -5.70 8.69
N THR A 23 11.83 -7.00 8.91
CA THR A 23 12.80 -7.54 9.85
C THR A 23 13.61 -8.67 9.21
N GLU A 24 14.57 -9.25 9.93
CA GLU A 24 15.28 -10.44 9.45
C GLU A 24 14.32 -11.64 9.24
N GLU A 25 13.29 -11.75 10.07
CA GLU A 25 12.25 -12.78 9.99
C GLU A 25 11.11 -12.40 9.02
N LEU A 26 10.94 -11.11 8.71
CA LEU A 26 9.95 -10.60 7.77
C LEU A 26 10.63 -9.79 6.66
N PRO A 27 11.30 -10.46 5.69
CA PRO A 27 12.10 -9.76 4.70
C PRO A 27 11.25 -8.93 3.74
N PRO A 28 11.87 -7.99 2.99
CA PRO A 28 11.18 -7.15 1.99
C PRO A 28 10.45 -7.95 0.89
N LEU A 29 10.74 -9.24 0.76
CA LEU A 29 10.14 -10.15 -0.22
C LEU A 29 8.86 -10.84 0.29
N SER A 30 8.30 -10.43 1.42
CA SER A 30 7.05 -11.03 1.93
C SER A 30 5.86 -10.77 1.00
N PRO A 31 4.87 -11.67 0.92
CA PRO A 31 3.68 -11.49 0.08
C PRO A 31 2.96 -10.16 0.29
N ARG A 32 2.97 -9.64 1.52
CA ARG A 32 2.28 -8.40 1.90
C ARG A 32 2.97 -7.16 1.34
N VAL A 33 4.29 -7.19 1.14
CA VAL A 33 5.02 -6.13 0.44
C VAL A 33 4.61 -6.08 -1.03
N GLY A 34 4.50 -7.23 -1.70
CA GLY A 34 4.03 -7.29 -3.09
C GLY A 34 2.60 -6.78 -3.27
N ILE A 35 1.71 -7.12 -2.32
CA ILE A 35 0.34 -6.58 -2.29
C ILE A 35 0.37 -5.06 -2.10
N CYS A 36 1.15 -4.55 -1.14
CA CYS A 36 1.30 -3.12 -0.91
C CYS A 36 1.77 -2.37 -2.17
N ALA A 37 2.80 -2.89 -2.85
CA ALA A 37 3.32 -2.31 -4.09
C ALA A 37 2.27 -2.28 -5.20
N SER A 38 1.45 -3.34 -5.31
CA SER A 38 0.36 -3.40 -6.29
C SER A 38 -0.75 -2.40 -5.98
N MET A 39 -1.10 -2.23 -4.70
CA MET A 39 -2.05 -1.19 -4.26
C MET A 39 -1.54 0.20 -4.58
N GLN A 40 -0.27 0.49 -4.28
CA GLN A 40 0.37 1.77 -4.62
C GLN A 40 0.32 2.05 -6.12
N ALA A 41 0.59 1.05 -6.96
CA ALA A 41 0.53 1.19 -8.41
C ALA A 41 -0.90 1.53 -8.90
N ASN A 42 -1.93 0.93 -8.29
CA ASN A 42 -3.33 1.26 -8.61
C ASN A 42 -3.67 2.70 -8.22
N GLU A 43 -3.28 3.16 -7.02
CA GLU A 43 -3.51 4.54 -6.58
C GLU A 43 -2.84 5.54 -7.53
N VAL A 44 -1.58 5.28 -7.91
CA VAL A 44 -0.86 6.10 -8.89
C VAL A 44 -1.61 6.16 -10.22
N LEU A 45 -2.11 5.03 -10.70
CA LEU A 45 -2.87 4.98 -11.95
C LEU A 45 -4.15 5.83 -11.86
N GLY A 46 -4.92 5.73 -10.78
CA GLY A 46 -6.13 6.54 -10.66
C GLY A 46 -5.86 8.03 -10.51
N ILE A 47 -4.79 8.41 -9.81
CA ILE A 47 -4.34 9.81 -9.76
C ILE A 47 -4.00 10.32 -11.16
N LEU A 48 -3.20 9.56 -11.93
CA LEU A 48 -2.75 9.98 -13.26
C LEU A 48 -3.88 10.02 -14.30
N LEU A 49 -4.85 9.11 -14.18
CA LEU A 49 -5.99 9.01 -15.09
C LEU A 49 -7.23 9.79 -14.64
N ASN A 50 -7.16 10.52 -13.51
CA ASN A 50 -8.30 11.17 -12.86
C ASN A 50 -9.48 10.21 -12.60
N LEU A 51 -9.17 8.99 -12.16
CA LEU A 51 -10.18 8.02 -11.71
C LEU A 51 -10.45 8.26 -10.21
N ASN A 52 -11.73 8.31 -9.84
CA ASN A 52 -12.13 8.17 -8.45
C ASN A 52 -12.12 6.67 -8.12
N ILE A 53 -11.01 6.20 -7.56
CA ILE A 53 -10.85 4.83 -7.04
C ILE A 53 -11.21 4.76 -5.56
#